data_AF-W7T9R8-F1
#
_entry.id   AF-W7T9R8-F1
#
_cell.length_a   1.000
_cell.length_b   1.000
_cell.length_c   1.000
_cell.angle_alpha   90.00
_cell.angle_beta   90.00
_cell.angle_gamma   90.00
#
_symmetry.space_group_name_H-M   'P 1'
#
loop_
_entity.id
_entity.type
_entity.pdbx_description
1 polymer ?
#
loop_
_entity_poly.entity_id
_entity_poly.type
_entity_poly.pdbx_seq_one_letter_code
_entity_poly.pdbx_strand_id
1 'polypeptide(L)'
;MPSLPALSPSTFLHRSFYFLFVATMLLLHVSKAFHKPLPFSLLAPRRPHHRRALLHTLVASASSSSPQNQKVGFVGLGYMGAGMVRRLLERGDDVIVWNRSLRKSEALLAEYPAPRVTIASTPRQVLEEAGLMTFSMLSTPEAAHAVFEGPDGVLAGVGPGTNLVDCATLEVKDMQSFDAAVREKGGRFLEAPVSGSKVPAEQGQLVFLTAGDQELFQLAQPYLEAMGKANVFLGTTGKGTEMKLVVNMVMATMMTSLAEGLNLAGKAGIDPAEVVKVLGLGAMANPMFALKGPKILQDDHTPNFPLKHAQKDLAFALTLAGQLGARVPTAQAADEEYRKALAAGEGERDFSAVAHRLME
;
A
#
# COMPACT_ATOMS: atom_id res chain seq x y z
N MET A 1 -73.60 10.61 26.91
CA MET A 1 -72.99 11.94 26.70
C MET A 1 -72.22 12.28 27.97
N PRO A 2 -70.93 12.64 27.86
CA PRO A 2 -70.53 13.94 27.31
C PRO A 2 -69.53 13.86 26.15
N SER A 3 -69.58 14.89 25.31
CA SER A 3 -68.72 15.14 24.15
C SER A 3 -67.39 15.77 24.58
N LEU A 4 -66.28 15.24 24.07
CA LEU A 4 -64.96 15.90 24.10
C LEU A 4 -64.95 17.07 23.10
N PRO A 5 -64.34 18.22 23.42
CA PRO A 5 -64.31 19.36 22.52
C PRO A 5 -63.28 19.13 21.40
N ALA A 6 -63.68 19.38 20.16
CA ALA A 6 -62.79 19.39 19.01
C ALA A 6 -61.82 20.58 19.11
N LEU A 7 -60.51 20.29 19.13
CA LEU A 7 -59.46 21.29 19.05
C LEU A 7 -59.42 21.89 17.64
N SER A 8 -59.41 23.22 17.55
CA SER A 8 -59.42 23.93 16.27
C SER A 8 -58.06 23.85 15.55
N PRO A 9 -58.04 23.90 14.20
CA PRO A 9 -56.82 23.76 13.38
C PRO A 9 -55.72 24.80 13.66
N SER A 10 -56.03 25.91 14.33
CA SER A 10 -55.08 26.99 14.62
C SER A 10 -54.09 26.66 15.73
N THR A 11 -54.37 25.67 16.59
CA THR A 11 -53.48 25.28 17.70
C THR A 11 -52.34 24.34 17.28
N PHE A 12 -52.48 23.64 16.16
CA PHE A 12 -51.47 22.68 15.67
C PHE A 12 -50.34 23.37 14.88
N LEU A 13 -50.65 24.42 14.12
CA LEU A 13 -49.64 25.23 13.42
C LEU A 13 -48.73 25.98 14.41
N HIS A 14 -49.29 26.49 15.51
CA HIS A 14 -48.52 27.33 16.45
C HIS A 14 -47.48 26.54 17.26
N ARG A 15 -47.74 25.24 17.54
CA ARG A 15 -46.78 24.35 18.23
C ARG A 15 -45.68 23.84 17.31
N SER A 16 -45.98 23.64 16.03
CA SER A 16 -45.00 23.17 15.03
C SER A 16 -43.98 24.26 14.65
N PHE A 17 -44.42 25.52 14.55
CA PHE A 17 -43.51 26.66 14.34
C PHE A 17 -42.61 26.94 15.55
N TYR A 18 -43.11 26.74 16.77
CA TYR A 18 -42.30 26.96 17.98
C TYR A 18 -41.17 25.91 18.11
N PHE A 19 -41.45 24.65 17.76
CA PHE A 19 -40.44 23.59 17.76
C PHE A 19 -39.37 23.80 16.69
N LEU A 20 -39.75 24.24 15.50
CA LEU A 20 -38.81 24.53 14.41
C LEU A 20 -37.96 25.78 14.72
N PHE A 21 -38.54 26.80 15.35
CA PHE A 21 -37.82 28.01 15.75
C PHE A 21 -36.81 27.77 16.88
N VAL A 22 -37.17 26.96 17.89
CA VAL A 22 -36.26 26.59 18.98
C VAL A 22 -35.15 25.66 18.49
N ALA A 23 -35.43 24.72 17.60
CA ALA A 23 -34.41 23.85 17.00
C ALA A 23 -33.41 24.63 16.13
N THR A 24 -33.89 25.64 15.38
CA THR A 24 -33.03 26.51 14.55
C THR A 24 -32.18 27.45 15.40
N MET A 25 -32.71 27.97 16.51
CA MET A 25 -31.95 28.77 17.49
C MET A 25 -30.89 27.95 18.24
N LEU A 26 -31.14 26.67 18.51
CA LEU A 26 -30.18 25.76 19.15
C LEU A 26 -29.03 25.40 18.20
N LEU A 27 -29.33 25.16 16.91
CA LEU A 27 -28.32 24.93 15.87
C LEU A 27 -27.45 26.17 15.61
N LEU A 28 -28.02 27.38 15.64
CA LEU A 28 -27.27 28.64 15.53
C LEU A 28 -26.40 28.95 16.76
N HIS A 29 -26.79 28.50 17.96
CA HIS A 29 -25.96 28.66 19.17
C HIS A 29 -24.83 27.64 19.24
N VAL A 30 -25.02 26.42 18.73
CA VAL A 30 -23.93 25.41 18.64
C VAL A 30 -22.93 25.78 17.54
N SER A 31 -23.37 26.39 16.43
CA SER A 31 -22.48 26.81 15.35
C SER A 31 -21.60 28.03 15.70
N LYS A 32 -21.97 28.85 16.68
CA LYS A 32 -21.15 29.98 17.17
C LYS A 32 -20.17 29.61 18.28
N ALA A 33 -20.21 28.38 18.79
CA ALA A 33 -19.34 27.94 19.88
C ALA A 33 -17.98 27.36 19.41
N PHE A 34 -17.76 27.17 18.10
CA PHE A 34 -16.57 26.47 17.59
C PHE A 34 -15.61 27.30 16.73
N HIS A 35 -15.72 28.63 16.68
CA HIS A 35 -14.73 29.49 16.02
C HIS A 35 -14.27 30.62 16.96
N LYS A 36 -13.29 30.30 17.81
CA LYS A 36 -12.35 31.28 18.36
C LYS A 36 -10.92 30.73 18.21
N PRO A 37 -9.98 31.46 17.60
CA PRO A 37 -8.57 31.11 17.69
C PRO A 37 -8.11 31.38 19.13
N LEU A 38 -7.49 30.40 19.76
CA LEU A 38 -6.80 30.58 21.04
C LEU A 38 -5.51 31.40 20.82
N PRO A 39 -5.15 32.32 21.73
CA PRO A 39 -3.91 33.08 21.62
C PRO A 39 -2.73 32.19 22.04
N PHE A 40 -1.80 31.93 21.13
CA PHE A 40 -0.53 31.27 21.43
C PHE A 40 0.53 32.33 21.74
N SER A 41 0.83 32.56 23.02
CA SER A 41 2.06 33.23 23.44
C SER A 41 2.29 33.05 24.95
N LEU A 42 3.54 32.72 25.27
CA LEU A 42 4.20 32.69 26.59
C LEU A 42 3.93 31.48 27.48
N LEU A 43 4.76 30.45 27.31
CA LEU A 43 5.49 29.79 28.39
C LEU A 43 6.69 29.05 27.79
N ALA A 44 7.87 29.68 27.89
CA ALA A 44 9.16 29.07 27.57
C ALA A 44 9.52 28.00 28.63
N PRO A 45 10.03 26.83 28.25
CA PRO A 45 10.65 25.93 29.22
C PRO A 45 12.06 26.44 29.57
N ARG A 46 12.28 26.70 30.87
CA ARG A 46 13.60 26.97 31.46
C ARG A 46 14.53 25.78 31.19
N ARG A 47 15.71 26.06 30.64
CA ARG A 47 16.82 25.12 30.49
C ARG A 47 17.31 24.67 31.87
N PRO A 48 17.50 23.35 32.13
CA PRO A 48 18.37 22.92 33.20
C PRO A 48 19.82 22.86 32.69
N HIS A 49 20.70 23.62 33.33
CA HIS A 49 22.14 23.46 33.22
C HIS A 49 22.56 22.16 33.92
N HIS A 50 22.86 21.10 33.14
CA HIS A 50 23.67 20.00 33.63
C HIS A 50 25.04 20.03 32.95
N ARG A 51 26.06 20.30 33.76
CA ARG A 51 27.48 20.12 33.42
C ARG A 51 27.69 18.66 33.00
N ARG A 52 28.08 18.45 31.75
CA ARG A 52 28.58 17.14 31.29
C ARG A 52 30.09 17.12 31.48
N ALA A 53 30.53 16.34 32.46
CA ALA A 53 31.94 16.02 32.64
C ALA A 53 32.44 15.21 31.44
N LEU A 54 33.63 15.58 30.94
CA LEU A 54 34.40 14.82 29.97
C LEU A 54 34.83 13.49 30.60
N LEU A 55 34.32 12.39 30.05
CA LEU A 55 34.92 11.07 30.20
C LEU A 55 35.39 10.64 28.82
N HIS A 56 36.69 10.83 28.58
CA HIS A 56 37.40 10.17 27.50
C HIS A 56 37.40 8.67 27.78
N THR A 57 36.58 7.91 27.05
CA THR A 57 36.76 6.47 26.93
C THR A 57 37.41 6.21 25.59
N LEU A 58 38.64 5.67 25.63
CA LEU A 58 39.38 5.22 24.47
C LEU A 58 38.53 4.20 23.69
N VAL A 59 38.12 4.56 22.48
CA VAL A 59 37.74 3.57 21.46
C VAL A 59 39.02 3.18 20.76
N ALA A 60 39.44 1.94 21.02
CA ALA A 60 40.50 1.28 20.27
C ALA A 60 40.17 1.31 18.78
N SER A 61 41.17 1.65 17.97
CA SER A 61 41.10 1.70 16.52
C SER A 61 40.72 0.33 15.95
N ALA A 62 39.45 0.15 15.60
CA ALA A 62 39.07 -0.80 14.57
C ALA A 62 39.50 -0.19 13.24
N SER A 63 40.43 -0.86 12.58
CA SER A 63 40.89 -0.58 11.23
C SER A 63 39.72 -0.27 10.31
N SER A 64 39.68 0.95 9.78
CA SER A 64 38.77 1.36 8.72
C SER A 64 39.13 0.61 7.43
N SER A 65 38.54 -0.57 7.23
CA SER A 65 38.30 -1.04 5.88
C SER A 65 37.24 -0.13 5.28
N SER A 66 37.60 0.58 4.21
CA SER A 66 36.63 1.21 3.32
C SER A 66 35.48 0.23 3.04
N PRO A 67 34.20 0.63 3.09
CA PRO A 67 33.11 -0.30 2.83
C PRO A 67 33.30 -0.88 1.44
N GLN A 68 33.68 -2.14 1.41
CA GLN A 68 33.87 -2.91 0.19
C GLN A 68 32.52 -2.90 -0.51
N ASN A 69 32.46 -2.30 -1.70
CA ASN A 69 31.25 -1.94 -2.44
C ASN A 69 30.11 -2.99 -2.32
N GLN A 70 29.24 -2.85 -1.31
CA GLN A 70 28.19 -3.83 -0.99
C GLN A 70 26.98 -3.51 -1.87
N LYS A 71 26.72 -4.32 -2.89
CA LYS A 71 25.55 -4.15 -3.76
C LYS A 71 24.26 -4.48 -3.00
N VAL A 72 23.17 -3.80 -3.34
CA VAL A 72 21.81 -4.20 -2.93
C VAL A 72 21.28 -5.22 -3.93
N GLY A 73 20.83 -6.37 -3.43
CA GLY A 73 20.17 -7.40 -4.23
C GLY A 73 18.72 -7.03 -4.54
N PHE A 74 18.27 -7.29 -5.77
CA PHE A 74 16.86 -7.12 -6.12
C PHE A 74 16.35 -8.22 -7.08
N VAL A 75 15.33 -8.95 -6.64
CA VAL A 75 14.71 -10.05 -7.39
C VAL A 75 13.31 -9.64 -7.85
N GLY A 76 13.16 -9.39 -9.16
CA GLY A 76 11.89 -9.05 -9.80
C GLY A 76 11.79 -7.59 -10.23
N LEU A 77 11.77 -7.35 -11.55
CA LEU A 77 11.71 -6.00 -12.15
C LEU A 77 10.35 -5.76 -12.83
N GLY A 78 9.27 -6.07 -12.11
CA GLY A 78 7.89 -5.81 -12.54
C GLY A 78 7.51 -4.32 -12.51
N TYR A 79 6.20 -4.05 -12.58
CA TYR A 79 5.64 -2.69 -12.46
C TYR A 79 6.16 -1.93 -11.23
N MET A 80 6.26 -2.62 -10.09
CA MET A 80 6.72 -2.04 -8.83
C MET A 80 8.24 -2.09 -8.71
N GLY A 81 8.84 -3.27 -8.92
CA GLY A 81 10.27 -3.50 -8.69
C GLY A 81 11.18 -2.58 -9.51
N ALA A 82 10.82 -2.28 -10.76
CA ALA A 82 11.63 -1.38 -11.59
C ALA A 82 11.65 0.07 -11.04
N GLY A 83 10.55 0.58 -10.49
CA GLY A 83 10.51 1.90 -9.84
C GLY A 83 11.31 1.90 -8.53
N MET A 84 11.14 0.85 -7.73
CA MET A 84 11.86 0.65 -6.47
C MET A 84 13.39 0.63 -6.65
N VAL A 85 13.89 -0.13 -7.64
CA VAL A 85 15.34 -0.20 -7.92
C VAL A 85 15.91 1.14 -8.36
N ARG A 86 15.18 1.93 -9.14
CA ARG A 86 15.61 3.29 -9.52
C ARG A 86 15.79 4.20 -8.31
N ARG A 87 14.96 4.05 -7.27
CA ARG A 87 15.12 4.81 -6.02
C ARG A 87 16.37 4.43 -5.25
N LEU A 88 16.70 3.14 -5.20
CA LEU A 88 17.96 2.66 -4.61
C LEU A 88 19.17 3.21 -5.39
N LEU A 89 19.10 3.20 -6.72
CA LEU A 89 20.12 3.79 -7.58
C LEU A 89 20.27 5.30 -7.33
N GLU A 90 19.17 6.05 -7.29
CA GLU A 90 19.21 7.51 -7.02
C GLU A 90 19.74 7.86 -5.62
N ARG A 91 19.54 6.99 -4.63
CA ARG A 91 20.16 7.13 -3.30
C ARG A 91 21.68 6.98 -3.34
N GLY A 92 22.20 6.31 -4.38
CA GLY A 92 23.62 6.09 -4.59
C GLY A 92 24.03 4.61 -4.53
N ASP A 93 23.11 3.68 -4.30
CA ASP A 93 23.44 2.25 -4.18
C ASP A 93 23.81 1.63 -5.54
N ASP A 94 24.83 0.79 -5.54
CA ASP A 94 25.03 -0.18 -6.62
C ASP A 94 24.10 -1.37 -6.39
N VAL A 95 23.50 -1.89 -7.47
CA VAL A 95 22.51 -2.97 -7.38
C VAL A 95 22.93 -4.18 -8.20
N ILE A 96 22.61 -5.37 -7.68
CA ILE A 96 22.59 -6.61 -8.45
C ILE A 96 21.15 -7.08 -8.61
N VAL A 97 20.72 -7.24 -9.85
CA VAL A 97 19.32 -7.50 -10.18
C VAL A 97 19.14 -8.81 -10.91
N TRP A 98 18.02 -9.46 -10.64
CA TRP A 98 17.54 -10.57 -11.44
C TRP A 98 16.07 -10.37 -11.80
N ASN A 99 15.72 -10.75 -13.02
CA ASN A 99 14.34 -10.86 -13.45
C ASN A 99 14.20 -11.97 -14.49
N ARG A 100 13.15 -12.78 -14.40
CA ARG A 100 12.87 -13.89 -15.34
C ARG A 100 12.97 -13.47 -16.81
N SER A 101 12.44 -12.29 -17.15
CA SER A 101 12.58 -11.72 -18.50
C SER A 101 13.81 -10.81 -18.55
N LEU A 102 14.90 -11.31 -19.15
CA LEU A 102 16.19 -10.63 -19.22
C LEU A 102 16.10 -9.18 -19.76
N ARG A 103 15.25 -8.96 -20.77
CA ARG A 103 15.01 -7.63 -21.37
C ARG A 103 14.72 -6.53 -20.34
N LYS A 104 14.08 -6.85 -19.21
CA LYS A 104 13.80 -5.85 -18.17
C LYS A 104 15.05 -5.43 -17.41
N SER A 105 15.96 -6.38 -17.15
CA SER A 105 17.26 -6.10 -16.53
C SER A 105 18.17 -5.34 -17.50
N GLU A 106 18.15 -5.70 -18.80
CA GLU A 106 18.90 -4.98 -19.84
C GLU A 106 18.43 -3.54 -20.00
N ALA A 107 17.11 -3.29 -19.96
CA ALA A 107 16.57 -1.94 -20.00
C ALA A 107 17.06 -1.08 -18.82
N LEU A 108 17.13 -1.66 -17.61
CA LEU A 108 17.67 -0.97 -16.44
C LEU A 108 19.17 -0.69 -16.58
N LEU A 109 19.95 -1.66 -17.08
CA LEU A 109 21.39 -1.51 -17.32
C LEU A 109 21.69 -0.45 -18.39
N ALA A 110 20.84 -0.31 -19.41
CA ALA A 110 20.98 0.74 -20.42
C ALA A 110 20.74 2.15 -19.84
N GLU A 111 19.86 2.27 -18.84
CA GLU A 111 19.57 3.52 -18.13
C GLU A 111 20.65 3.84 -17.09
N TYR A 112 21.18 2.82 -16.39
CA TYR A 112 22.21 2.93 -15.36
C TYR A 112 23.36 1.95 -15.65
N PRO A 113 24.44 2.40 -16.32
CA PRO A 113 25.50 1.51 -16.77
C PRO A 113 26.37 0.98 -15.62
N ALA A 114 27.11 -0.10 -15.89
CA ALA A 114 28.04 -0.68 -14.94
C ALA A 114 29.06 0.36 -14.39
N PRO A 115 29.50 0.25 -13.12
CA PRO A 115 29.20 -0.83 -12.16
C PRO A 115 27.87 -0.67 -11.39
N ARG A 116 27.10 0.39 -11.66
CA ARG A 116 25.86 0.74 -10.92
C ARG A 116 24.81 -0.37 -10.92
N VAL A 117 24.67 -1.07 -12.04
CA VAL A 117 23.77 -2.21 -12.20
C VAL A 117 24.58 -3.42 -12.64
N THR A 118 24.41 -4.52 -11.92
CA THR A 118 24.90 -5.85 -12.30
C THR A 118 23.70 -6.75 -12.57
N ILE A 119 23.69 -7.50 -13.68
CA ILE A 119 22.65 -8.47 -13.96
C ILE A 119 23.12 -9.84 -13.50
N ALA A 120 22.40 -10.44 -12.55
CA ALA A 120 22.60 -11.83 -12.16
C ALA A 120 21.87 -12.78 -13.13
N SER A 121 22.43 -13.97 -13.30
CA SER A 121 21.87 -15.05 -14.10
C SER A 121 20.75 -15.81 -13.35
N THR A 122 20.82 -15.86 -12.03
CA THR A 122 19.85 -16.56 -11.16
C THR A 122 19.49 -15.75 -9.91
N PRO A 123 18.33 -16.00 -9.27
CA PRO A 123 18.02 -15.44 -7.95
C PRO A 123 19.07 -15.80 -6.90
N ARG A 124 19.58 -17.04 -6.92
CA ARG A 124 20.70 -17.47 -6.06
C ARG A 124 21.91 -16.54 -6.15
N GLN A 125 22.34 -16.22 -7.37
CA GLN A 125 23.49 -15.35 -7.60
C GLN A 125 23.27 -13.94 -7.02
N VAL A 126 22.02 -13.42 -7.05
CA VAL A 126 21.70 -12.14 -6.40
C VAL A 126 22.04 -12.19 -4.92
N LEU A 127 21.69 -13.26 -4.22
CA LEU A 127 21.91 -13.38 -2.78
C LEU A 127 23.39 -13.63 -2.43
N GLU A 128 24.10 -14.40 -3.24
CA GLU A 128 25.52 -14.70 -3.04
C GLU A 128 26.42 -13.47 -3.25
N GLU A 129 26.04 -12.55 -4.15
CA GLU A 129 26.81 -11.34 -4.48
C GLU A 129 26.24 -10.05 -3.88
N ALA A 130 24.99 -10.06 -3.37
CA ALA A 130 24.45 -8.94 -2.61
C ALA A 130 25.21 -8.84 -1.29
N GLY A 131 25.57 -7.62 -0.94
CA GLY A 131 26.43 -7.40 0.21
C GLY A 131 25.68 -7.44 1.54
N LEU A 132 24.71 -6.53 1.71
CA LEU A 132 24.05 -6.33 3.00
C LEU A 132 22.54 -6.60 2.97
N MET A 133 21.87 -6.35 1.84
CA MET A 133 20.41 -6.37 1.78
C MET A 133 19.94 -6.89 0.43
N THR A 134 18.95 -7.78 0.44
CA THR A 134 18.24 -8.22 -0.77
C THR A 134 16.75 -7.96 -0.63
N PHE A 135 16.13 -7.45 -1.71
CA PHE A 135 14.69 -7.30 -1.83
C PHE A 135 14.12 -8.26 -2.88
N SER A 136 12.89 -8.74 -2.68
CA SER A 136 12.10 -9.41 -3.72
C SER A 136 10.77 -8.69 -3.97
N MET A 137 10.34 -8.64 -5.24
CA MET A 137 9.06 -8.06 -5.63
C MET A 137 8.41 -8.89 -6.73
N LEU A 138 7.64 -9.90 -6.32
CA LEU A 138 7.04 -10.91 -7.19
C LEU A 138 5.50 -10.80 -7.23
N SER A 139 4.89 -11.29 -8.30
CA SER A 139 3.52 -10.94 -8.66
C SER A 139 2.43 -11.87 -8.11
N THR A 140 2.70 -13.18 -8.05
CA THR A 140 1.74 -14.23 -7.68
C THR A 140 2.43 -15.30 -6.84
N PRO A 141 1.67 -16.12 -6.08
CA PRO A 141 2.23 -17.24 -5.32
C PRO A 141 3.04 -18.19 -6.20
N GLU A 142 2.54 -18.55 -7.38
CA GLU A 142 3.23 -19.49 -8.27
C GLU A 142 4.59 -18.94 -8.72
N ALA A 143 4.64 -17.63 -9.03
CA ALA A 143 5.89 -16.96 -9.36
C ALA A 143 6.83 -16.87 -8.15
N ALA A 144 6.29 -16.62 -6.95
CA ALA A 144 7.06 -16.54 -5.73
C ALA A 144 7.68 -17.90 -5.37
N HIS A 145 6.88 -18.96 -5.27
CA HIS A 145 7.37 -20.31 -5.00
C HIS A 145 8.40 -20.76 -6.05
N ALA A 146 8.14 -20.57 -7.35
CA ALA A 146 9.09 -20.95 -8.39
C ALA A 146 10.45 -20.23 -8.27
N VAL A 147 10.44 -18.95 -7.87
CA VAL A 147 11.67 -18.13 -7.71
C VAL A 147 12.36 -18.41 -6.37
N PHE A 148 11.62 -18.71 -5.31
CA PHE A 148 12.17 -19.00 -3.99
C PHE A 148 12.74 -20.40 -3.89
N GLU A 149 11.96 -21.39 -4.32
CA GLU A 149 12.20 -22.82 -4.03
C GLU A 149 12.88 -23.56 -5.19
N GLY A 150 13.06 -22.90 -6.34
CA GLY A 150 13.80 -23.49 -7.46
C GLY A 150 15.26 -23.85 -7.11
N PRO A 151 15.92 -24.72 -7.89
CA PRO A 151 17.28 -25.20 -7.61
C PRO A 151 18.32 -24.07 -7.56
N ASP A 152 18.14 -23.02 -8.38
CA ASP A 152 18.93 -21.78 -8.35
C ASP A 152 18.11 -20.60 -7.81
N GLY A 153 17.10 -20.90 -6.98
CA GLY A 153 16.18 -19.93 -6.40
C GLY A 153 16.77 -19.15 -5.23
N VAL A 154 15.94 -18.28 -4.65
CA VAL A 154 16.31 -17.46 -3.48
C VAL A 154 16.81 -18.34 -2.33
N LEU A 155 16.09 -19.40 -1.97
CA LEU A 155 16.47 -20.28 -0.86
C LEU A 155 17.78 -21.04 -1.10
N ALA A 156 18.23 -21.18 -2.36
CA ALA A 156 19.52 -21.78 -2.68
C ALA A 156 20.70 -20.82 -2.41
N GLY A 157 20.45 -19.51 -2.39
CA GLY A 157 21.46 -18.48 -2.06
C GLY A 157 21.43 -18.00 -0.60
N VAL A 158 20.46 -18.44 0.21
CA VAL A 158 20.39 -18.05 1.63
C VAL A 158 21.45 -18.79 2.45
N GLY A 159 22.18 -18.03 3.26
CA GLY A 159 23.09 -18.53 4.29
C GLY A 159 23.23 -17.57 5.47
N PRO A 160 24.09 -17.89 6.46
CA PRO A 160 24.36 -17.02 7.61
C PRO A 160 24.70 -15.59 7.20
N GLY A 161 23.98 -14.62 7.77
CA GLY A 161 24.16 -13.19 7.48
C GLY A 161 23.34 -12.66 6.29
N THR A 162 22.61 -13.53 5.57
CA THR A 162 21.69 -13.09 4.52
C THR A 162 20.53 -12.30 5.12
N ASN A 163 20.27 -11.11 4.59
CA ASN A 163 19.11 -10.28 4.92
C ASN A 163 18.17 -10.20 3.72
N LEU A 164 16.97 -10.76 3.84
CA LEU A 164 15.97 -10.80 2.78
C LEU A 164 14.70 -10.04 3.19
N VAL A 165 14.28 -9.11 2.34
CA VAL A 165 13.03 -8.36 2.48
C VAL A 165 12.09 -8.69 1.33
N ASP A 166 10.99 -9.39 1.60
CA ASP A 166 10.00 -9.70 0.55
C ASP A 166 8.87 -8.67 0.52
N CYS A 167 8.73 -7.98 -0.60
CA CYS A 167 7.72 -6.95 -0.82
C CYS A 167 6.49 -7.46 -1.58
N ALA A 168 6.44 -8.75 -1.92
CA ALA A 168 5.31 -9.33 -2.65
C ALA A 168 3.99 -9.24 -1.85
N THR A 169 2.87 -9.26 -2.57
CA THR A 169 1.54 -9.44 -1.96
C THR A 169 1.09 -10.88 -2.21
N LEU A 170 1.17 -11.72 -1.18
CA LEU A 170 0.87 -13.15 -1.18
C LEU A 170 -0.15 -13.49 -0.06
N GLU A 171 -0.39 -14.77 0.19
CA GLU A 171 -1.12 -15.21 1.38
C GLU A 171 -0.21 -15.23 2.61
N VAL A 172 -0.81 -15.14 3.80
CA VAL A 172 -0.09 -15.18 5.09
C VAL A 172 0.77 -16.44 5.23
N LYS A 173 0.25 -17.58 4.77
CA LYS A 173 0.94 -18.88 4.83
C LYS A 173 2.23 -18.89 3.99
N ASP A 174 2.25 -18.17 2.87
CA ASP A 174 3.41 -18.15 1.96
C ASP A 174 4.56 -17.39 2.63
N MET A 175 4.25 -16.22 3.21
CA MET A 175 5.23 -15.41 3.94
C MET A 175 5.78 -16.12 5.18
N GLN A 176 4.93 -16.83 5.91
CA GLN A 176 5.37 -17.65 7.06
C GLN A 176 6.25 -18.81 6.62
N SER A 177 5.93 -19.46 5.49
CA SER A 177 6.74 -20.54 4.91
C SER A 177 8.11 -20.03 4.48
N PHE A 178 8.17 -18.90 3.78
CA PHE A 178 9.43 -18.30 3.35
C PHE A 178 10.28 -17.82 4.53
N ASP A 179 9.68 -17.19 5.54
CA ASP A 179 10.37 -16.81 6.77
C ASP A 179 11.02 -18.02 7.46
N ALA A 180 10.26 -19.10 7.64
CA ALA A 180 10.78 -20.34 8.23
C ALA A 180 11.94 -20.92 7.43
N ALA A 181 11.80 -21.03 6.11
CA ALA A 181 12.83 -21.59 5.23
C ALA A 181 14.11 -20.74 5.18
N VAL A 182 13.98 -19.40 5.22
CA VAL A 182 15.12 -18.47 5.29
C VAL A 182 15.86 -18.63 6.62
N ARG A 183 15.12 -18.69 7.74
CA ARG A 183 15.72 -18.85 9.08
C ARG A 183 16.38 -20.20 9.28
N GLU A 184 15.82 -21.28 8.75
CA GLU A 184 16.42 -22.61 8.80
C GLU A 184 17.83 -22.63 8.18
N LYS A 185 18.05 -21.79 7.17
CA LYS A 185 19.34 -21.61 6.49
C LYS A 185 20.25 -20.57 7.14
N GLY A 186 19.85 -20.00 8.28
CA GLY A 186 20.62 -18.98 9.02
C GLY A 186 20.46 -17.56 8.50
N GLY A 187 19.53 -17.31 7.57
CA GLY A 187 19.18 -15.98 7.09
C GLY A 187 18.16 -15.27 8.00
N ARG A 188 17.90 -14.01 7.67
CA ARG A 188 16.89 -13.15 8.31
C ARG A 188 15.86 -12.72 7.27
N PHE A 189 14.60 -12.70 7.68
CA PHE A 189 13.49 -12.40 6.79
C PHE A 189 12.60 -11.29 7.36
N LEU A 190 12.17 -10.40 6.48
CA LEU A 190 11.20 -9.36 6.75
C LEU A 190 10.20 -9.33 5.60
N GLU A 191 8.91 -9.49 5.87
CA GLU A 191 7.91 -9.12 4.87
C GLU A 191 7.73 -7.60 4.90
N ALA A 192 7.56 -7.01 3.72
CA ALA A 192 7.36 -5.58 3.54
C ALA A 192 6.45 -5.29 2.33
N PRO A 193 5.24 -5.87 2.24
CA PRO A 193 4.28 -5.52 1.20
C PRO A 193 4.00 -4.01 1.18
N VAL A 194 3.72 -3.49 -0.01
CA VAL A 194 3.63 -2.03 -0.24
C VAL A 194 2.22 -1.57 -0.56
N SER A 195 1.80 -0.45 0.01
CA SER A 195 0.66 0.36 -0.45
C SER A 195 1.16 1.50 -1.33
N GLY A 196 0.49 1.68 -2.47
CA GLY A 196 0.98 2.48 -3.59
C GLY A 196 1.04 1.66 -4.87
N SER A 197 0.99 2.35 -6.01
CA SER A 197 0.98 1.76 -7.35
C SER A 197 2.25 2.18 -8.11
N LYS A 198 2.27 2.02 -9.43
CA LYS A 198 3.41 2.34 -10.30
C LYS A 198 3.97 3.74 -10.04
N VAL A 199 3.12 4.76 -10.06
CA VAL A 199 3.56 6.16 -9.88
C VAL A 199 4.20 6.40 -8.49
N PRO A 200 3.58 5.98 -7.37
CA PRO A 200 4.26 6.03 -6.07
C PRO A 200 5.60 5.27 -6.01
N ALA A 201 5.73 4.11 -6.68
CA ALA A 201 7.00 3.38 -6.73
C ALA A 201 8.08 4.19 -7.48
N GLU A 202 7.71 4.77 -8.63
CA GLU A 202 8.55 5.66 -9.45
C GLU A 202 8.85 7.01 -8.79
N GLN A 203 8.28 7.31 -7.63
CA GLN A 203 8.46 8.57 -6.90
C GLN A 203 9.06 8.37 -5.50
N GLY A 204 9.31 7.13 -5.07
CA GLY A 204 9.74 6.87 -3.69
C GLY A 204 8.66 7.22 -2.65
N GLN A 205 7.39 7.01 -3.01
CA GLN A 205 6.22 7.42 -2.21
C GLN A 205 5.38 6.21 -1.74
N LEU A 206 5.94 5.01 -1.80
CA LEU A 206 5.32 3.81 -1.25
C LEU A 206 5.15 3.89 0.28
N VAL A 207 4.19 3.13 0.78
CA VAL A 207 4.04 2.86 2.22
C VAL A 207 4.34 1.39 2.45
N PHE A 208 5.40 1.09 3.19
CA PHE A 208 5.79 -0.28 3.52
C PHE A 208 5.04 -0.76 4.76
N LEU A 209 4.42 -1.94 4.67
CA LEU A 209 3.70 -2.61 5.75
C LEU A 209 4.58 -3.76 6.24
N THR A 210 5.51 -3.46 7.14
CA THR A 210 6.59 -4.39 7.51
C THR A 210 6.21 -5.29 8.67
N ALA A 211 6.64 -6.55 8.65
CA ALA A 211 6.55 -7.45 9.81
C ALA A 211 7.61 -8.57 9.70
N GLY A 212 7.98 -9.16 10.83
CA GLY A 212 9.00 -10.21 10.90
C GLY A 212 10.13 -9.86 11.87
N ASP A 213 11.36 -9.90 11.39
CA ASP A 213 12.54 -9.59 12.20
C ASP A 213 12.68 -8.07 12.46
N GLN A 214 12.59 -7.66 13.73
CA GLN A 214 12.61 -6.25 14.13
C GLN A 214 13.96 -5.56 13.92
N GLU A 215 15.06 -6.28 14.12
CA GLU A 215 16.40 -5.76 13.93
C GLU A 215 16.72 -5.64 12.43
N LEU A 216 16.26 -6.60 11.61
CA LEU A 216 16.32 -6.49 10.16
C LEU A 216 15.47 -5.30 9.68
N PHE A 217 14.29 -5.06 10.26
CA PHE A 217 13.51 -3.87 9.97
C PHE A 217 14.30 -2.58 10.24
N GLN A 218 15.00 -2.47 11.37
CA GLN A 218 15.86 -1.32 11.68
C GLN A 218 16.98 -1.17 10.66
N LEU A 219 17.63 -2.27 10.27
CA LEU A 219 18.69 -2.28 9.25
C LEU A 219 18.16 -1.89 7.87
N ALA A 220 16.91 -2.25 7.55
CA ALA A 220 16.28 -1.98 6.26
C ALA A 220 15.78 -0.53 6.12
N GLN A 221 15.61 0.23 7.21
CA GLN A 221 15.02 1.57 7.20
C GLN A 221 15.59 2.50 6.12
N PRO A 222 16.92 2.66 5.96
CA PRO A 222 17.47 3.59 4.96
C PRO A 222 17.13 3.22 3.51
N TYR A 223 16.84 1.95 3.23
CA TYR A 223 16.42 1.47 1.92
C TYR A 223 14.90 1.64 1.72
N LEU A 224 14.12 1.35 2.77
CA LEU A 224 12.66 1.54 2.75
C LEU A 224 12.29 3.02 2.58
N GLU A 225 13.01 3.93 3.24
CA GLU A 225 12.85 5.39 3.13
C GLU A 225 13.24 5.95 1.76
N ALA A 226 14.12 5.27 1.03
CA ALA A 226 14.46 5.64 -0.34
C ALA A 226 13.32 5.32 -1.31
N MET A 227 12.69 4.16 -1.10
CA MET A 227 11.64 3.63 -1.96
C MET A 227 10.24 4.09 -1.54
N GLY A 228 10.10 4.71 -0.36
CA GLY A 228 8.81 5.01 0.22
C GLY A 228 8.81 6.20 1.18
N LYS A 229 7.63 6.79 1.36
CA LYS A 229 7.41 7.92 2.25
C LYS A 229 7.11 7.53 3.70
N ALA A 230 6.78 6.26 3.92
CA ALA A 230 6.45 5.72 5.23
C ALA A 230 6.73 4.22 5.29
N ASN A 231 7.04 3.75 6.50
CA ASN A 231 7.14 2.34 6.82
C ASN A 231 6.51 2.12 8.21
N VAL A 232 5.79 1.01 8.38
CA VAL A 232 5.07 0.68 9.62
C VAL A 232 5.42 -0.76 10.01
N PHE A 233 6.00 -0.94 11.21
CA PHE A 233 6.29 -2.27 11.75
C PHE A 233 5.09 -2.82 12.52
N LEU A 234 4.56 -3.94 12.03
CA LEU A 234 3.28 -4.53 12.45
C LEU A 234 3.46 -5.79 13.33
N GLY A 235 4.70 -6.08 13.73
CA GLY A 235 5.03 -7.20 14.60
C GLY A 235 5.57 -8.39 13.83
N THR A 236 4.97 -9.56 14.00
CA THR A 236 5.48 -10.84 13.47
C THR A 236 5.06 -11.08 12.02
N THR A 237 5.84 -11.88 11.29
CA THR A 237 5.56 -12.31 9.92
C THR A 237 4.11 -12.76 9.74
N GLY A 238 3.47 -12.26 8.69
CA GLY A 238 2.05 -12.40 8.39
C GLY A 238 1.26 -11.12 8.64
N LYS A 239 1.66 -10.28 9.62
CA LYS A 239 0.91 -9.06 9.98
C LYS A 239 0.98 -7.95 8.94
N GLY A 240 2.10 -7.81 8.25
CA GLY A 240 2.23 -6.92 7.08
C GLY A 240 1.33 -7.38 5.94
N THR A 241 1.32 -8.68 5.68
CA THR A 241 0.45 -9.28 4.66
C THR A 241 -1.03 -9.14 5.00
N GLU A 242 -1.46 -9.45 6.23
CA GLU A 242 -2.84 -9.23 6.71
C GLU A 242 -3.26 -7.77 6.49
N MET A 243 -2.44 -6.80 6.92
CA MET A 243 -2.72 -5.38 6.73
C MET A 243 -2.85 -5.02 5.25
N LYS A 244 -1.94 -5.53 4.40
CA LYS A 244 -1.98 -5.29 2.95
C LYS A 244 -3.27 -5.80 2.33
N LEU A 245 -3.71 -7.01 2.70
CA LEU A 245 -4.94 -7.61 2.19
C LEU A 245 -6.18 -6.81 2.64
N VAL A 246 -6.21 -6.33 3.88
CA VAL A 246 -7.27 -5.43 4.36
C VAL A 246 -7.31 -4.13 3.56
N VAL A 247 -6.16 -3.49 3.35
CA VAL A 247 -6.06 -2.24 2.57
C VAL A 247 -6.53 -2.44 1.12
N ASN A 248 -6.08 -3.52 0.47
CA ASN A 248 -6.43 -3.79 -0.92
C ASN A 248 -7.90 -4.23 -1.08
N MET A 249 -8.47 -4.93 -0.08
CA MET A 249 -9.90 -5.22 -0.04
C MET A 249 -10.73 -3.92 -0.02
N VAL A 250 -10.39 -2.97 0.84
CA VAL A 250 -11.07 -1.66 0.91
C VAL A 250 -10.89 -0.89 -0.41
N MET A 251 -9.70 -0.89 -0.98
CA MET A 251 -9.45 -0.23 -2.28
C MET A 251 -10.31 -0.81 -3.39
N ALA A 252 -10.39 -2.14 -3.49
CA ALA A 252 -11.14 -2.83 -4.54
C ALA A 252 -12.65 -2.56 -4.42
N THR A 253 -13.22 -2.59 -3.20
CA THR A 253 -14.64 -2.27 -2.98
C THR A 253 -14.95 -0.81 -3.27
N MET A 254 -14.08 0.12 -2.88
CA MET A 254 -14.24 1.54 -3.20
C MET A 254 -14.25 1.79 -4.72
N MET A 255 -13.42 1.07 -5.48
CA MET A 255 -13.41 1.18 -6.94
C MET A 255 -14.72 0.68 -7.57
N THR A 256 -15.21 -0.48 -7.10
CA THR A 256 -16.52 -1.01 -7.52
C THR A 256 -17.64 -0.02 -7.23
N SER A 257 -17.69 0.54 -6.01
CA SER A 257 -18.71 1.54 -5.64
C SER A 257 -18.60 2.85 -6.44
N LEU A 258 -17.38 3.29 -6.81
CA LEU A 258 -17.21 4.43 -7.71
C LEU A 258 -17.83 4.12 -9.08
N ALA A 259 -17.52 2.95 -9.65
CA ALA A 259 -18.05 2.54 -10.95
C ALA A 259 -19.59 2.45 -10.95
N GLU A 260 -20.18 1.85 -9.93
CA GLU A 260 -21.64 1.78 -9.76
C GLU A 260 -22.27 3.18 -9.67
N GLY A 261 -21.65 4.09 -8.90
CA GLY A 261 -22.11 5.46 -8.76
C GLY A 261 -22.06 6.25 -10.07
N LEU A 262 -21.00 6.09 -10.85
CA LEU A 262 -20.87 6.70 -12.18
C LEU A 262 -21.92 6.15 -13.15
N ASN A 263 -22.15 4.83 -13.16
CA ASN A 263 -23.20 4.23 -13.99
C ASN A 263 -24.59 4.75 -13.61
N LEU A 264 -24.92 4.70 -12.31
CA LEU A 264 -26.24 5.13 -11.81
C LEU A 264 -26.51 6.61 -12.16
N ALA A 265 -25.52 7.48 -12.00
CA ALA A 265 -25.64 8.88 -12.38
C ALA A 265 -25.95 9.03 -13.88
N GLY A 266 -25.23 8.31 -14.74
CA GLY A 266 -25.50 8.28 -16.18
C GLY A 266 -26.92 7.84 -16.51
N LYS A 267 -27.40 6.75 -15.90
CA LYS A 267 -28.79 6.26 -16.08
C LYS A 267 -29.84 7.23 -15.51
N ALA A 268 -29.47 8.05 -14.53
CA ALA A 268 -30.31 9.12 -13.96
C ALA A 268 -30.27 10.44 -14.76
N GLY A 269 -29.50 10.52 -15.85
CA GLY A 269 -29.34 11.74 -16.65
C GLY A 269 -28.43 12.80 -16.02
N ILE A 270 -27.61 12.41 -15.04
CA ILE A 270 -26.59 13.25 -14.43
C ILE A 270 -25.28 13.00 -15.15
N ASP A 271 -24.56 14.06 -15.53
CA ASP A 271 -23.20 13.93 -16.08
C ASP A 271 -22.30 13.20 -15.06
N PRO A 272 -21.78 12.01 -15.38
CA PRO A 272 -20.89 11.28 -14.48
C PRO A 272 -19.64 12.08 -14.06
N ALA A 273 -19.20 13.06 -14.85
CA ALA A 273 -18.10 13.95 -14.45
C ALA A 273 -18.45 14.83 -13.24
N GLU A 274 -19.72 15.25 -13.11
CA GLU A 274 -20.19 16.00 -11.95
C GLU A 274 -20.18 15.13 -10.68
N VAL A 275 -20.35 13.81 -10.78
CA VAL A 275 -20.21 12.90 -9.63
C VAL A 275 -18.80 12.97 -9.06
N VAL A 276 -17.77 12.83 -9.90
CA VAL A 276 -16.36 12.87 -9.48
C VAL A 276 -16.05 14.22 -8.80
N LYS A 277 -16.54 15.31 -9.39
CA LYS A 277 -16.38 16.66 -8.84
C LYS A 277 -17.07 16.82 -7.49
N VAL A 278 -18.32 16.39 -7.35
CA VAL A 278 -19.07 16.47 -6.09
C VAL A 278 -18.42 15.62 -5.00
N LEU A 279 -17.98 14.40 -5.32
CA LEU A 279 -17.23 13.55 -4.39
C LEU A 279 -15.94 14.22 -3.92
N GLY A 280 -15.24 14.93 -4.80
CA GLY A 280 -14.01 15.66 -4.51
C GLY A 280 -14.18 16.91 -3.62
N LEU A 281 -15.40 17.44 -3.50
CA LEU A 281 -15.70 18.57 -2.59
C LEU A 281 -16.14 18.10 -1.20
N GLY A 282 -16.50 16.83 -1.05
CA GLY A 282 -17.09 16.27 0.16
C GLY A 282 -16.09 15.50 1.03
N ALA A 283 -16.63 14.86 2.08
CA ALA A 283 -15.86 14.05 3.03
C ALA A 283 -15.25 12.77 2.41
N MET A 284 -15.69 12.37 1.22
CA MET A 284 -15.18 11.19 0.50
C MET A 284 -14.05 11.54 -0.48
N ALA A 285 -13.64 12.82 -0.54
CA ALA A 285 -12.56 13.26 -1.41
C ALA A 285 -11.29 12.45 -1.14
N ASN A 286 -10.82 11.72 -2.16
CA ASN A 286 -9.62 10.90 -2.05
C ASN A 286 -8.85 10.85 -3.38
N PRO A 287 -7.51 10.66 -3.35
CA PRO A 287 -6.69 10.65 -4.57
C PRO A 287 -7.08 9.56 -5.57
N MET A 288 -7.60 8.41 -5.12
CA MET A 288 -7.99 7.33 -6.02
C MET A 288 -9.18 7.74 -6.89
N PHE A 289 -10.24 8.31 -6.31
CA PHE A 289 -11.41 8.75 -7.07
C PHE A 289 -11.06 9.91 -8.02
N ALA A 290 -10.28 10.88 -7.54
CA ALA A 290 -9.83 12.00 -8.37
C ALA A 290 -8.98 11.53 -9.57
N LEU A 291 -8.17 10.49 -9.38
CA LEU A 291 -7.36 9.92 -10.46
C LEU A 291 -8.16 9.00 -11.38
N LYS A 292 -9.01 8.12 -10.83
CA LYS A 292 -9.62 7.02 -11.57
C LYS A 292 -10.94 7.39 -12.20
N GLY A 293 -11.71 8.30 -11.60
CA GLY A 293 -12.98 8.78 -12.14
C GLY A 293 -12.83 9.29 -13.58
N PRO A 294 -11.97 10.30 -13.86
CA PRO A 294 -11.79 10.81 -15.22
C PRO A 294 -11.30 9.76 -16.21
N LYS A 295 -10.45 8.82 -15.76
CA LYS A 295 -9.93 7.73 -16.58
C LYS A 295 -11.02 6.74 -16.99
N ILE A 296 -11.92 6.37 -16.06
CA ILE A 296 -13.10 5.54 -16.34
C ILE A 296 -13.98 6.22 -17.39
N LEU A 297 -14.27 7.52 -17.24
CA LEU A 297 -15.12 8.27 -18.17
C LEU A 297 -14.52 8.42 -19.57
N GLN A 298 -13.20 8.25 -19.71
CA GLN A 298 -12.46 8.32 -20.96
C GLN A 298 -12.13 6.94 -21.53
N ASP A 299 -12.58 5.84 -20.90
CA ASP A 299 -12.17 4.47 -21.25
C ASP A 299 -10.63 4.27 -21.24
N ASP A 300 -9.91 5.05 -20.41
CA ASP A 300 -8.46 4.90 -20.21
C ASP A 300 -8.17 3.99 -19.03
N HIS A 301 -8.11 2.70 -19.31
CA HIS A 301 -7.67 1.69 -18.35
C HIS A 301 -6.21 1.27 -18.56
N THR A 302 -5.33 2.20 -18.93
CA THR A 302 -3.88 1.96 -18.94
C THR A 302 -3.41 1.54 -17.54
N PRO A 303 -2.73 0.39 -17.39
CA PRO A 303 -2.50 -0.26 -16.10
C PRO A 303 -1.50 0.51 -15.23
N ASN A 304 -2.00 1.00 -14.09
CA ASN A 304 -1.16 1.35 -12.94
C ASN A 304 -1.13 0.18 -11.96
N PHE A 305 -2.28 -0.48 -11.76
CA PHE A 305 -2.41 -1.72 -11.02
C PHE A 305 -3.31 -2.67 -11.81
N PRO A 306 -2.76 -3.75 -12.41
CA PRO A 306 -3.53 -4.67 -13.25
C PRO A 306 -4.73 -5.29 -12.53
N LEU A 307 -5.86 -5.40 -13.22
CA LEU A 307 -7.12 -5.94 -12.69
C LEU A 307 -6.93 -7.35 -12.14
N LYS A 308 -6.18 -8.21 -12.83
CA LYS A 308 -5.87 -9.57 -12.36
C LYS A 308 -5.17 -9.59 -10.98
N HIS A 309 -4.37 -8.57 -10.67
CA HIS A 309 -3.69 -8.50 -9.37
C HIS A 309 -4.63 -7.97 -8.29
N ALA A 310 -5.50 -7.01 -8.61
CA ALA A 310 -6.54 -6.56 -7.70
C ALA A 310 -7.51 -7.70 -7.34
N GLN A 311 -7.94 -8.48 -8.33
CA GLN A 311 -8.81 -9.64 -8.14
C GLN A 311 -8.11 -10.71 -7.27
N LYS A 312 -6.85 -11.04 -7.56
CA LYS A 312 -6.04 -11.96 -6.74
C LYS A 312 -5.96 -11.50 -5.28
N ASP A 313 -5.63 -10.23 -5.04
CA ASP A 313 -5.53 -9.70 -3.67
C ASP A 313 -6.88 -9.71 -2.94
N LEU A 314 -7.98 -9.43 -3.65
CA LEU A 314 -9.33 -9.50 -3.10
C LEU A 314 -9.71 -10.94 -2.75
N ALA A 315 -9.37 -11.92 -3.59
CA ALA A 315 -9.56 -13.33 -3.29
C ALA A 315 -8.76 -13.77 -2.05
N PHE A 316 -7.52 -13.32 -1.88
CA PHE A 316 -6.74 -13.57 -0.66
C PHE A 316 -7.40 -12.95 0.58
N ALA A 317 -7.92 -11.73 0.48
CA ALA A 317 -8.65 -11.10 1.58
C ALA A 317 -9.92 -11.88 1.97
N LEU A 318 -10.65 -12.44 0.99
CA LEU A 318 -11.81 -13.29 1.26
C LEU A 318 -11.42 -14.61 1.92
N THR A 319 -10.32 -15.24 1.49
CA THR A 319 -9.76 -16.43 2.15
C THR A 319 -9.39 -16.13 3.59
N LEU A 320 -8.67 -15.04 3.85
CA LEU A 320 -8.31 -14.59 5.19
C LEU A 320 -9.55 -14.33 6.06
N ALA A 321 -10.57 -13.66 5.51
CA ALA A 321 -11.82 -13.42 6.22
C ALA A 321 -12.53 -14.73 6.60
N GLY A 322 -12.53 -15.72 5.71
CA GLY A 322 -13.06 -17.06 6.00
C GLY A 322 -12.31 -17.78 7.11
N GLN A 323 -10.97 -17.72 7.10
CA GLN A 323 -10.12 -18.31 8.15
C GLN A 323 -10.35 -17.66 9.53
N LEU A 324 -10.60 -16.36 9.57
CA LEU A 324 -10.80 -15.59 10.80
C LEU A 324 -12.26 -15.47 11.23
N GLY A 325 -13.22 -15.98 10.44
CA GLY A 325 -14.65 -15.81 10.71
C GLY A 325 -15.16 -14.37 10.56
N ALA A 326 -14.46 -13.52 9.82
CA ALA A 326 -14.85 -12.13 9.60
C ALA A 326 -15.90 -12.01 8.48
N ARG A 327 -16.94 -11.19 8.71
CA ARG A 327 -17.98 -10.93 7.71
C ARG A 327 -17.57 -9.77 6.79
N VAL A 328 -17.45 -10.04 5.49
CA VAL A 328 -17.03 -9.06 4.47
C VAL A 328 -17.96 -9.03 3.24
N PRO A 329 -19.28 -8.83 3.41
CA PRO A 329 -20.26 -8.96 2.32
C PRO A 329 -20.01 -8.01 1.13
N THR A 330 -19.56 -6.78 1.39
CA THR A 330 -19.22 -5.83 0.33
C THR A 330 -18.05 -6.31 -0.53
N ALA A 331 -17.04 -6.93 0.09
CA ALA A 331 -15.90 -7.49 -0.62
C ALA A 331 -16.28 -8.71 -1.46
N GLN A 332 -17.22 -9.53 -0.96
CA GLN A 332 -17.75 -10.68 -1.70
C GLN A 332 -18.44 -10.24 -3.00
N ALA A 333 -19.30 -9.23 -2.91
CA ALA A 333 -19.96 -8.65 -4.09
C ALA A 333 -18.95 -8.03 -5.07
N ALA A 334 -17.98 -7.27 -4.56
CA ALA A 334 -16.93 -6.72 -5.41
C ALA A 334 -16.14 -7.81 -6.14
N ASP A 335 -15.75 -8.90 -5.47
CA ASP A 335 -14.98 -9.98 -6.09
C ASP A 335 -15.74 -10.68 -7.22
N GLU A 336 -17.07 -10.78 -7.12
CA GLU A 336 -17.89 -11.26 -8.24
C GLU A 336 -17.75 -10.37 -9.48
N GLU A 337 -17.75 -9.04 -9.31
CA GLU A 337 -17.56 -8.11 -10.42
C GLU A 337 -16.14 -8.15 -10.99
N TYR A 338 -15.12 -8.26 -10.14
CA TYR A 338 -13.74 -8.45 -10.61
C TYR A 338 -13.57 -9.77 -11.38
N ARG A 339 -14.20 -10.87 -10.91
CA ARG A 339 -14.18 -12.16 -11.62
C ARG A 339 -14.90 -12.07 -12.97
N LYS A 340 -16.03 -11.36 -13.05
CA LYS A 340 -16.74 -11.11 -14.33
C LYS A 340 -15.89 -10.28 -15.29
N ALA A 341 -15.23 -9.24 -14.82
CA ALA A 341 -14.33 -8.43 -15.64
C ALA A 341 -13.13 -9.24 -16.13
N LEU A 342 -12.54 -10.08 -15.27
CA LEU A 342 -11.45 -10.97 -15.65
C LEU A 342 -11.87 -11.97 -16.75
N ALA A 343 -13.06 -12.56 -16.61
CA ALA A 343 -13.63 -13.45 -17.62
C ALA A 343 -13.91 -12.75 -18.97
N ALA A 344 -14.11 -11.43 -18.95
CA ALA A 344 -14.26 -10.60 -20.15
C ALA A 344 -12.91 -10.18 -20.78
N GLY A 345 -11.77 -10.63 -20.24
CA GLY A 345 -10.45 -10.32 -20.80
C GLY A 345 -9.80 -9.04 -20.29
N GLU A 346 -10.36 -8.42 -19.24
CA GLU A 346 -9.89 -7.13 -18.69
C GLU A 346 -8.64 -7.26 -17.80
N GLY A 347 -8.07 -8.47 -17.65
CA GLY A 347 -7.05 -8.78 -16.65
C GLY A 347 -5.76 -7.97 -16.72
N GLU A 348 -5.32 -7.58 -17.92
CA GLU A 348 -4.10 -6.77 -18.14
C GLU A 348 -4.36 -5.26 -18.08
N ARG A 349 -5.63 -4.84 -18.12
CA ARG A 349 -6.01 -3.43 -17.97
C ARG A 349 -5.99 -3.05 -16.49
N ASP A 350 -6.04 -1.77 -16.21
CA ASP A 350 -6.08 -1.27 -14.84
C ASP A 350 -7.29 -1.82 -14.07
N PHE A 351 -7.17 -1.98 -12.76
CA PHE A 351 -8.27 -2.48 -11.91
C PHE A 351 -9.56 -1.64 -12.00
N SER A 352 -9.45 -0.37 -12.42
CA SER A 352 -10.63 0.45 -12.77
C SER A 352 -11.47 -0.11 -13.92
N ALA A 353 -10.94 -1.04 -14.73
CA ALA A 353 -11.68 -1.71 -15.81
C ALA A 353 -12.82 -2.60 -15.29
N VAL A 354 -12.92 -2.84 -13.97
CA VAL A 354 -14.14 -3.37 -13.36
C VAL A 354 -15.37 -2.51 -13.72
N ALA A 355 -15.17 -1.23 -14.02
CA ALA A 355 -16.23 -0.32 -14.44
C ALA A 355 -16.85 -0.66 -15.80
N HIS A 356 -16.10 -1.28 -16.73
CA HIS A 356 -16.60 -1.58 -18.08
C HIS A 356 -17.94 -2.31 -18.06
N ARG A 357 -17.96 -3.45 -17.37
CA ARG A 357 -19.14 -4.30 -17.27
C ARG A 357 -20.25 -3.70 -16.43
N LEU A 358 -19.88 -2.87 -15.45
CA LEU A 358 -20.83 -2.19 -14.59
C LEU A 358 -21.51 -1.01 -15.30
N MET A 359 -20.93 -0.50 -16.40
CA MET A 359 -21.41 0.66 -17.13
C MET A 359 -22.08 0.32 -18.48
N GLU A 360 -22.10 -0.95 -18.88
CA GLU A 360 -23.04 -1.49 -19.89
C GLU A 360 -24.50 -1.20 -19.45
#